data_AF-A0A672RPJ1-F1
#
_entry.id   AF-A0A672RPJ1-F1
#
_cell.length_a   1.000
_cell.length_b   1.000
_cell.length_c   1.000
_cell.angle_alpha   90.00
_cell.angle_beta   90.00
_cell.angle_gamma   90.00
#
_symmetry.space_group_name_H-M   'P 1'
#
loop_
_entity.id
_entity.type
_entity.pdbx_description
1 polymer ?
#
loop_
_entity_poly.entity_id
_entity_poly.type
_entity_poly.pdbx_seq_one_letter_code
_entity_poly.pdbx_strand_id
1 'polypeptide(L)'
;MNFLFLGCEGLFADVVFLLDGSGSISAKDFENMKDIMKLVIDKFEIGLDKEHVAVVQYGTDPKEEFSLNTFNDKAVLLQEIRNIKQMNGKANTGKALKEVLQSFDISKGGRCSALKFLIVLTDGESSDDVAEPTQLIDIIFLVDAGSSNKDGFQEMINLMKYVVSKSVVGEKRVRFGGITYSDNPRLEFTLKQYDRQIDILRVISNLKASGGSRNTVQALNYALSYFGETHGGRPAENVPQVLFLITDGPVNDLSGLATWLESLAKSNVIFFAIGTEDADVEQLKEMVGYEGTAHYAKTYQDLCGLQKQNTVADIVFLVDGSNSIGPANFQQIREFLSSLVENFEVAPDRIRIGLVQYSDTPYTEFSLSTYQNKEEILSYIKNLRYKTGGTFTGKGLEFMLKQHFVEKAGSRAQQNVPQIAIVITDGDSQDEVKSQPVAKPLSSLLTYIQGIF
;
A
#
# COMPACT_ATOMS: atom_id res chain seq x y z
N MET A 1 13.78 8.69 37.93
CA MET A 1 12.64 7.76 37.83
C MET A 1 12.84 6.96 36.56
N ASN A 2 12.91 5.63 36.68
CA ASN A 2 13.01 4.69 35.56
C ASN A 2 11.86 4.94 34.57
N PHE A 3 12.16 5.19 33.30
CA PHE A 3 11.22 4.91 32.23
C PHE A 3 11.63 3.57 31.61
N LEU A 4 10.77 2.58 31.86
CA LEU A 4 10.84 1.23 31.35
C LEU A 4 10.83 1.23 29.82
N PHE A 5 11.75 0.49 29.22
CA PHE A 5 11.55 -0.08 27.88
C PHE A 5 10.28 -0.94 27.93
N LEU A 6 9.22 -0.51 27.26
CA LEU A 6 8.16 -1.43 26.85
C LEU A 6 8.64 -2.12 25.58
N GLY A 7 8.93 -3.42 25.71
CA GLY A 7 9.42 -4.27 24.66
C GLY A 7 8.46 -4.35 23.49
N CYS A 8 9.01 -4.61 22.30
CA CYS A 8 8.24 -5.02 21.14
C CYS A 8 7.66 -6.42 21.43
N GLU A 9 6.48 -6.48 22.06
CA GLU A 9 5.68 -7.68 22.19
C GLU A 9 5.05 -8.00 20.82
N GLY A 10 5.58 -9.03 20.15
CA GLY A 10 4.98 -9.77 19.02
C GLY A 10 4.57 -8.97 17.77
N LEU A 11 5.29 -9.11 16.65
CA LEU A 11 4.75 -8.68 15.34
C LEU A 11 3.55 -9.56 14.95
N PHE A 12 2.44 -8.91 14.58
CA PHE A 12 1.20 -9.51 14.07
C PHE A 12 0.75 -8.83 12.77
N ALA A 13 -0.13 -9.50 12.01
CA ALA A 13 -0.52 -9.09 10.67
C ALA A 13 -2.04 -9.09 10.44
N ASP A 14 -2.49 -8.22 9.55
CA ASP A 14 -3.82 -8.23 8.95
C ASP A 14 -3.68 -8.76 7.53
N VAL A 15 -4.30 -9.91 7.25
CA VAL A 15 -4.19 -10.61 5.97
C VAL A 15 -5.54 -10.65 5.30
N VAL A 16 -5.65 -10.04 4.13
CA VAL A 16 -6.87 -10.04 3.32
C VAL A 16 -6.63 -10.92 2.10
N PHE A 17 -7.43 -11.97 1.95
CA PHE A 17 -7.47 -12.75 0.71
C PHE A 17 -8.52 -12.16 -0.23
N LEU A 18 -8.13 -11.92 -1.49
CA LEU A 18 -9.03 -11.63 -2.59
C LEU A 18 -9.10 -12.88 -3.47
N LEU A 19 -10.27 -13.53 -3.51
CA LEU A 19 -10.49 -14.80 -4.15
C LEU A 19 -11.35 -14.64 -5.40
N ASP A 20 -10.84 -15.04 -6.56
CA ASP A 20 -11.61 -15.11 -7.78
C ASP A 20 -12.57 -16.29 -7.72
N GLY A 21 -13.84 -15.95 -7.58
CA GLY A 21 -14.96 -16.86 -7.62
C GLY A 21 -15.69 -16.81 -8.95
N SER A 22 -15.12 -16.22 -10.00
CA SER A 22 -15.79 -16.04 -11.29
C SER A 22 -16.04 -17.36 -12.02
N GLY A 23 -16.76 -17.29 -13.13
CA GLY A 23 -17.11 -18.45 -13.94
C GLY A 23 -15.99 -18.96 -14.86
N SER A 24 -14.86 -18.26 -14.95
CA SER A 24 -13.68 -18.76 -15.67
C SER A 24 -12.90 -19.80 -14.86
N ILE A 25 -12.99 -19.72 -13.53
CA ILE A 25 -12.43 -20.69 -12.58
C ILE A 25 -13.26 -21.98 -12.55
N SER A 26 -12.62 -23.15 -12.69
CA SER A 26 -13.32 -24.42 -12.51
C SER A 26 -13.63 -24.68 -11.03
N ALA A 27 -14.68 -25.45 -10.73
CA ALA A 27 -15.03 -25.78 -9.35
C ALA A 27 -13.88 -26.49 -8.59
N LYS A 28 -13.03 -27.23 -9.30
CA LYS A 28 -11.85 -27.88 -8.73
C LYS A 28 -10.78 -26.84 -8.36
N ASP A 29 -10.57 -25.86 -9.22
CA ASP A 29 -9.52 -24.84 -9.02
C ASP A 29 -9.92 -23.88 -7.91
N PHE A 30 -11.22 -23.61 -7.78
CA PHE A 30 -11.76 -22.87 -6.64
C PHE A 30 -11.52 -23.59 -5.30
N GLU A 31 -11.67 -24.93 -5.26
CA GLU A 31 -11.28 -25.71 -4.07
C GLU A 31 -9.76 -25.66 -3.83
N ASN A 32 -8.93 -25.74 -4.88
CA ASN A 32 -7.47 -25.61 -4.76
C ASN A 32 -7.08 -24.24 -4.16
N MET A 33 -7.75 -23.15 -4.57
CA MET A 33 -7.53 -21.83 -3.99
C MET A 33 -7.87 -21.79 -2.49
N LYS A 34 -8.95 -22.43 -2.06
CA LYS A 34 -9.30 -22.55 -0.64
C LYS A 34 -8.25 -23.35 0.14
N ASP A 35 -7.70 -24.40 -0.47
CA ASP A 35 -6.60 -25.16 0.12
C ASP A 35 -5.34 -24.29 0.25
N ILE A 36 -5.02 -23.45 -0.73
CA ILE A 36 -3.93 -22.46 -0.65
C ILE A 36 -4.14 -21.52 0.52
N MET A 37 -5.34 -20.93 0.67
CA MET A 37 -5.64 -20.05 1.81
C MET A 37 -5.43 -20.76 3.15
N LYS A 38 -5.92 -21.99 3.28
CA LYS A 38 -5.75 -22.82 4.47
C LYS A 38 -4.26 -23.05 4.78
N LEU A 39 -3.44 -23.32 3.77
CA LEU A 39 -2.00 -23.54 3.94
C LEU A 39 -1.27 -22.30 4.46
N VAL A 40 -1.68 -21.12 3.99
CA VAL A 40 -1.17 -19.84 4.50
C VAL A 40 -1.60 -19.65 5.95
N ILE A 41 -2.89 -19.79 6.24
CA ILE A 41 -3.49 -19.54 7.56
C ILE A 41 -3.01 -20.53 8.62
N ASP A 42 -2.70 -21.77 8.23
CA ASP A 42 -2.12 -22.76 9.14
C ASP A 42 -0.81 -22.25 9.79
N LYS A 43 -0.11 -21.30 9.15
CA LYS A 43 1.13 -20.70 9.66
C LYS A 43 0.94 -19.57 10.67
N PHE A 44 -0.25 -18.99 10.76
CA PHE A 44 -0.53 -17.83 11.62
C PHE A 44 -1.02 -18.24 13.01
N GLU A 45 -0.83 -17.42 14.02
CA GLU A 45 -1.37 -17.63 15.37
C GLU A 45 -2.68 -16.85 15.54
N ILE A 46 -3.74 -17.16 14.80
CA ILE A 46 -5.02 -16.42 14.83
C ILE A 46 -5.52 -16.17 16.26
N GLY A 47 -5.80 -14.90 16.59
CA GLY A 47 -6.21 -14.48 17.94
C GLY A 47 -6.43 -12.96 18.04
N LEU A 48 -7.01 -12.51 19.16
CA LEU A 48 -7.38 -11.10 19.36
C LEU A 48 -6.19 -10.13 19.18
N ASP A 49 -5.03 -10.47 19.77
CA ASP A 49 -3.80 -9.67 19.68
C ASP A 49 -2.74 -10.32 18.76
N LYS A 50 -3.20 -11.09 17.78
CA LYS A 50 -2.37 -11.86 16.83
C LYS A 50 -2.84 -11.62 15.40
N GLU A 51 -2.53 -12.51 14.46
CA GLU A 51 -2.93 -12.30 13.06
C GLU A 51 -4.44 -12.34 12.88
N HIS A 52 -4.96 -11.40 12.09
CA HIS A 52 -6.36 -11.31 11.67
C HIS A 52 -6.47 -11.62 10.18
N VAL A 53 -7.56 -12.27 9.78
CA VAL A 53 -7.77 -12.71 8.40
C VAL A 53 -9.14 -12.28 7.91
N ALA A 54 -9.19 -11.68 6.73
CA ALA A 54 -10.40 -11.41 5.98
C ALA A 54 -10.37 -12.15 4.64
N VAL A 55 -11.55 -12.48 4.12
CA VAL A 55 -11.70 -13.06 2.78
C VAL A 55 -12.76 -12.28 2.03
N VAL A 56 -12.38 -11.78 0.86
CA VAL A 56 -13.27 -11.18 -0.13
C VAL A 56 -13.23 -12.09 -1.35
N GLN A 57 -14.38 -12.54 -1.81
CA GLN A 57 -14.51 -13.24 -3.09
C GLN A 57 -14.98 -12.26 -4.16
N TYR A 58 -14.68 -12.47 -5.44
CA TYR A 58 -15.26 -11.68 -6.52
C TYR A 58 -15.65 -12.53 -7.72
N GLY A 59 -16.74 -12.11 -8.36
CA GLY A 59 -17.05 -12.45 -9.74
C GLY A 59 -17.33 -11.14 -10.45
N THR A 60 -18.56 -10.96 -10.95
CA THR A 60 -18.97 -9.67 -11.52
C THR A 60 -18.91 -8.55 -10.49
N ASP A 61 -19.20 -8.87 -9.23
CA ASP A 61 -19.14 -7.97 -8.09
C ASP A 61 -18.33 -8.63 -6.97
N PRO A 62 -17.50 -7.88 -6.23
CA PRO A 62 -16.87 -8.37 -5.02
C PRO A 62 -17.91 -8.59 -3.90
N LYS A 63 -17.65 -9.58 -3.07
CA LYS A 63 -18.44 -9.96 -1.91
C LYS A 63 -17.48 -10.29 -0.78
N GLU A 64 -17.60 -9.54 0.31
CA GLU A 64 -16.92 -9.88 1.54
C GLU A 64 -17.55 -11.16 2.12
N GLU A 65 -16.75 -12.22 2.29
CA GLU A 65 -17.18 -13.43 3.00
C GLU A 65 -17.08 -13.19 4.51
N PHE A 66 -16.01 -12.53 4.97
CA PHE A 66 -15.86 -12.05 6.35
C PHE A 66 -14.73 -11.03 6.49
N SER A 67 -14.88 -10.12 7.47
CA SER A 67 -13.92 -9.04 7.80
C SER A 67 -12.85 -9.50 8.82
N LEU A 68 -11.78 -8.69 9.01
CA LEU A 68 -10.64 -9.01 9.87
C LEU A 68 -11.02 -9.29 11.34
N ASN A 69 -12.03 -8.57 11.85
CA ASN A 69 -12.51 -8.71 13.23
C ASN A 69 -13.55 -9.83 13.44
N THR A 70 -13.81 -10.67 12.44
CA THR A 70 -14.88 -11.69 12.51
C THR A 70 -14.46 -12.91 13.34
N PHE A 71 -13.23 -13.41 13.13
CA PHE A 71 -12.77 -14.66 13.72
C PHE A 71 -11.46 -14.49 14.48
N ASN A 72 -11.44 -14.99 15.71
CA ASN A 72 -10.25 -15.06 16.57
C ASN A 72 -9.85 -16.51 16.91
N ASP A 73 -10.55 -17.50 16.35
CA ASP A 73 -10.25 -18.93 16.49
C ASP A 73 -9.89 -19.51 15.12
N LYS A 74 -8.70 -20.11 15.02
CA LYS A 74 -8.19 -20.68 13.77
C LYS A 74 -9.08 -21.82 13.24
N ALA A 75 -9.58 -22.70 14.10
CA ALA A 75 -10.35 -23.86 13.66
C ALA A 75 -11.70 -23.42 13.06
N VAL A 76 -12.34 -22.42 13.65
CA VAL A 76 -13.58 -21.80 13.12
C VAL A 76 -13.30 -21.09 11.80
N LEU A 77 -12.25 -20.25 11.73
CA LEU A 77 -11.84 -19.57 10.49
C LEU A 77 -11.62 -20.56 9.34
N LEU A 78 -10.86 -21.63 9.58
CA LEU A 78 -10.58 -22.66 8.57
C LEU A 78 -11.83 -23.43 8.15
N GLN A 79 -12.78 -23.62 9.06
CA GLN A 79 -14.05 -24.26 8.73
C GLN A 79 -14.92 -23.34 7.86
N GLU A 80 -14.95 -22.05 8.14
CA GLU A 80 -15.70 -21.08 7.33
C GLU A 80 -15.10 -20.94 5.92
N ILE A 81 -13.77 -20.94 5.81
CA ILE A 81 -13.12 -20.96 4.48
C ILE A 81 -13.58 -22.16 3.66
N ARG A 82 -13.65 -23.36 4.24
CA ARG A 82 -14.14 -24.56 3.52
C ARG A 82 -15.57 -24.38 3.02
N ASN A 83 -16.39 -23.66 3.77
CA ASN A 83 -17.82 -23.44 3.47
C ASN A 83 -18.05 -22.37 2.38
N ILE A 84 -17.03 -21.58 2.01
CA ILE A 84 -17.13 -20.59 0.95
C ILE A 84 -17.52 -21.28 -0.35
N LYS A 85 -18.56 -20.74 -1.01
CA LYS A 85 -19.10 -21.21 -2.28
C LYS A 85 -18.72 -20.26 -3.40
N GLN A 86 -18.33 -20.83 -4.54
CA GLN A 86 -18.01 -20.09 -5.75
C GLN A 86 -19.20 -19.25 -6.23
N MET A 87 -18.97 -17.98 -6.57
CA MET A 87 -20.00 -17.03 -6.97
C MET A 87 -20.40 -17.13 -8.45
N ASN A 88 -19.50 -17.59 -9.31
CA ASN A 88 -19.53 -17.46 -10.76
C ASN A 88 -19.60 -15.99 -11.22
N GLY A 89 -19.81 -15.76 -12.51
CA GLY A 89 -19.89 -14.42 -13.11
C GLY A 89 -18.64 -14.05 -13.92
N LYS A 90 -18.49 -12.76 -14.24
CA LYS A 90 -17.33 -12.25 -14.98
C LYS A 90 -16.21 -11.90 -14.02
N ALA A 91 -14.95 -12.23 -14.29
CA ALA A 91 -13.83 -11.86 -13.42
C ALA A 91 -13.55 -10.34 -13.46
N ASN A 92 -14.27 -9.52 -12.70
CA ASN A 92 -14.04 -8.07 -12.66
C ASN A 92 -12.94 -7.72 -11.63
N THR A 93 -11.70 -8.10 -11.95
CA THR A 93 -10.54 -7.99 -11.05
C THR A 93 -10.21 -6.53 -10.71
N GLY A 94 -10.39 -5.60 -11.64
CA GLY A 94 -10.16 -4.17 -11.38
C GLY A 94 -11.10 -3.60 -10.32
N LYS A 95 -12.40 -3.89 -10.43
CA LYS A 95 -13.40 -3.55 -9.40
C LYS A 95 -13.08 -4.21 -8.05
N ALA A 96 -12.72 -5.50 -8.08
CA ALA A 96 -12.39 -6.26 -6.88
C ALA A 96 -11.19 -5.69 -6.12
N LEU A 97 -10.11 -5.34 -6.82
CA LEU A 97 -8.92 -4.69 -6.26
C LEU A 97 -9.20 -3.29 -5.69
N LYS A 98 -10.17 -2.57 -6.25
CA LYS A 98 -10.57 -1.25 -5.74
C LYS A 98 -11.32 -1.35 -4.41
N GLU A 99 -12.24 -2.30 -4.30
CA GLU A 99 -13.10 -2.42 -3.12
C GLU A 99 -12.44 -3.19 -1.97
N VAL A 100 -11.54 -4.14 -2.27
CA VAL A 100 -10.87 -4.96 -1.24
C VAL A 100 -10.04 -4.13 -0.26
N LEU A 101 -9.56 -2.95 -0.66
CA LEU A 101 -8.78 -2.07 0.21
C LEU A 101 -9.53 -1.62 1.46
N GLN A 102 -10.86 -1.50 1.38
CA GLN A 102 -11.73 -1.16 2.53
C GLN A 102 -11.71 -2.26 3.60
N SER A 103 -11.28 -3.48 3.27
CA SER A 103 -11.15 -4.60 4.22
C SER A 103 -10.10 -4.31 5.31
N PHE A 104 -9.19 -3.36 5.07
CA PHE A 104 -8.19 -2.90 6.04
C PHE A 104 -8.67 -1.71 6.89
N ASP A 105 -9.93 -1.28 6.77
CA ASP A 105 -10.47 -0.20 7.58
C ASP A 105 -10.60 -0.62 9.04
N ILE A 106 -10.41 0.33 9.96
CA ILE A 106 -10.54 0.09 11.41
C ILE A 106 -11.94 -0.44 11.75
N SER A 107 -12.97 0.02 11.05
CA SER A 107 -14.36 -0.46 11.19
C SER A 107 -14.51 -1.95 10.87
N LYS A 108 -13.62 -2.52 10.06
CA LYS A 108 -13.58 -3.92 9.64
C LYS A 108 -12.51 -4.74 10.38
N GLY A 109 -11.85 -4.15 11.38
CA GLY A 109 -10.82 -4.80 12.18
C GLY A 109 -9.38 -4.51 11.75
N GLY A 110 -9.17 -3.60 10.80
CA GLY A 110 -7.83 -3.19 10.40
C GLY A 110 -7.08 -2.46 11.52
N ARG A 111 -5.82 -2.80 11.72
CA ARG A 111 -4.96 -2.27 12.78
C ARG A 111 -3.79 -1.51 12.18
N CYS A 112 -3.61 -0.26 12.62
CA CYS A 112 -2.54 0.61 12.12
C CYS A 112 -1.13 0.09 12.44
N SER A 113 -0.99 -0.66 13.54
CA SER A 113 0.29 -1.26 13.97
C SER A 113 0.55 -2.66 13.40
N ALA A 114 -0.40 -3.25 12.67
CA ALA A 114 -0.25 -4.57 12.06
C ALA A 114 0.37 -4.46 10.66
N LEU A 115 1.13 -5.48 10.26
CA LEU A 115 1.54 -5.64 8.87
C LEU A 115 0.32 -5.95 8.01
N LYS A 116 0.14 -5.25 6.88
CA LYS A 116 -1.03 -5.44 6.00
C LYS A 116 -0.65 -6.22 4.75
N PHE A 117 -1.31 -7.34 4.52
CA PHE A 117 -1.06 -8.22 3.37
C PHE A 117 -2.34 -8.43 2.55
N LEU A 118 -2.27 -8.19 1.25
CA LEU A 118 -3.33 -8.54 0.30
C LEU A 118 -2.86 -9.73 -0.54
N ILE A 119 -3.64 -10.81 -0.54
CA ILE A 119 -3.33 -12.08 -1.22
C ILE A 119 -4.41 -12.33 -2.29
N VAL A 120 -4.09 -12.17 -3.58
CA VAL A 120 -5.03 -12.18 -4.72
C VAL A 120 -4.98 -13.47 -5.53
N LEU A 121 -5.89 -14.41 -5.27
CA LEU A 121 -6.08 -15.69 -5.96
C LEU A 121 -6.99 -15.50 -7.19
N THR A 122 -6.52 -15.73 -8.42
CA THR A 122 -7.31 -15.55 -9.67
C THR A 122 -7.01 -16.62 -10.74
N ASP A 123 -7.40 -16.46 -12.00
CA ASP A 123 -6.84 -17.17 -13.16
C ASP A 123 -6.18 -16.19 -14.15
N GLY A 124 -6.26 -14.89 -13.87
CA GLY A 124 -5.56 -13.83 -14.60
C GLY A 124 -6.44 -13.05 -15.58
N GLU A 125 -7.45 -13.66 -16.20
CA GLU A 125 -8.26 -12.96 -17.21
C GLU A 125 -9.31 -12.03 -16.58
N SER A 126 -9.01 -10.73 -16.53
CA SER A 126 -10.01 -9.75 -16.11
C SER A 126 -10.97 -9.36 -17.22
N SER A 127 -12.25 -9.30 -16.89
CA SER A 127 -13.35 -8.81 -17.76
C SER A 127 -13.54 -7.29 -17.70
N ASP A 128 -12.85 -6.60 -16.79
CA ASP A 128 -12.80 -5.15 -16.67
C ASP A 128 -11.36 -4.63 -16.69
N ASP A 129 -11.21 -3.32 -16.89
CA ASP A 129 -9.89 -2.67 -16.90
C ASP A 129 -9.25 -2.81 -15.52
N VAL A 130 -8.17 -3.60 -15.45
CA VAL A 130 -7.30 -3.69 -14.28
C VAL A 130 -6.34 -2.50 -14.31
N ALA A 131 -6.90 -1.30 -14.29
CA ALA A 131 -6.13 -0.11 -13.99
C ALA A 131 -5.60 -0.25 -12.56
N GLU A 132 -4.33 0.11 -12.31
CA GLU A 132 -3.78 0.23 -10.96
C GLU A 132 -4.84 0.78 -10.01
N PRO A 133 -5.03 0.20 -8.80
CA PRO A 133 -6.12 0.52 -7.90
C PRO A 133 -6.32 2.02 -7.91
N THR A 134 -7.40 2.46 -8.57
CA THR A 134 -7.55 3.86 -8.94
C THR A 134 -7.41 4.68 -7.67
N GLN A 135 -6.30 5.40 -7.53
CA GLN A 135 -6.11 6.32 -6.42
C GLN A 135 -7.19 7.39 -6.61
N LEU A 136 -8.31 7.18 -5.95
CA LEU A 136 -9.45 8.07 -5.91
C LEU A 136 -9.29 8.82 -4.60
N ILE A 137 -8.72 10.01 -4.71
CA ILE A 137 -8.48 10.87 -3.58
C ILE A 137 -8.52 12.31 -4.07
N ASP A 138 -9.15 13.17 -3.29
CA ASP A 138 -9.19 14.60 -3.53
C ASP A 138 -8.26 15.27 -2.53
N ILE A 139 -7.19 15.87 -3.02
CA ILE A 139 -6.13 16.45 -2.19
C ILE A 139 -6.16 17.97 -2.33
N ILE A 140 -6.27 18.70 -1.23
CA ILE A 140 -6.03 20.14 -1.21
C ILE A 140 -4.70 20.40 -0.49
N PHE A 141 -3.79 21.09 -1.16
CA PHE A 141 -2.62 21.67 -0.53
C PHE A 141 -2.98 23.04 0.04
N LEU A 142 -2.77 23.22 1.34
CA LEU A 142 -2.80 24.50 2.02
C LEU A 142 -1.37 24.91 2.38
N VAL A 143 -0.86 25.91 1.68
CA VAL A 143 0.58 26.23 1.66
C VAL A 143 0.83 27.60 2.27
N ASP A 144 1.75 27.64 3.22
CA ASP A 144 2.23 28.90 3.80
C ASP A 144 2.98 29.72 2.76
N ALA A 145 2.40 30.85 2.35
CA ALA A 145 3.02 31.85 1.50
C ALA A 145 3.47 33.09 2.28
N GLY A 146 3.27 33.10 3.61
CA GLY A 146 3.71 34.15 4.52
C GLY A 146 5.21 34.11 4.83
N SER A 147 5.88 33.00 4.48
CA SER A 147 7.30 32.82 4.71
C SER A 147 8.16 33.99 4.23
N SER A 148 8.98 34.50 5.15
CA SER A 148 10.09 35.41 4.84
C SER A 148 11.32 34.67 4.30
N ASN A 149 11.35 33.34 4.41
CA ASN A 149 12.42 32.51 3.89
C ASN A 149 12.09 32.02 2.48
N LYS A 150 12.85 32.50 1.49
CA LYS A 150 12.66 32.08 0.09
C LYS A 150 12.98 30.60 -0.12
N ASP A 151 13.92 30.06 0.65
CA ASP A 151 14.33 28.67 0.54
C ASP A 151 13.23 27.76 1.12
N GLY A 152 12.71 28.09 2.31
CA GLY A 152 11.56 27.40 2.92
C GLY A 152 10.34 27.34 2.00
N PHE A 153 9.96 28.47 1.37
CA PHE A 153 8.87 28.46 0.39
C PHE A 153 9.16 27.57 -0.82
N GLN A 154 10.39 27.58 -1.33
CA GLN A 154 10.77 26.72 -2.45
C GLN A 154 10.71 25.23 -2.08
N GLU A 155 11.04 24.87 -0.85
CA GLU A 155 10.90 23.50 -0.33
C GLU A 155 9.43 23.05 -0.30
N MET A 156 8.50 23.92 0.12
CA MET A 156 7.07 23.62 0.08
C MET A 156 6.56 23.39 -1.35
N ILE A 157 7.01 24.21 -2.31
CA ILE A 157 6.70 24.02 -3.74
C ILE A 157 7.24 22.69 -4.26
N ASN A 158 8.47 22.32 -3.86
CA ASN A 158 9.08 21.06 -4.26
C ASN A 158 8.31 19.85 -3.70
N LEU A 159 7.84 19.92 -2.46
CA LEU A 159 6.97 18.90 -1.87
C LEU A 159 5.68 18.71 -2.66
N MET A 160 4.96 19.80 -2.95
CA MET A 160 3.71 19.71 -3.72
C MET A 160 3.96 19.07 -5.10
N LYS A 161 5.03 19.47 -5.79
CA LYS A 161 5.42 18.91 -7.10
C LYS A 161 5.74 17.42 -6.98
N TYR A 162 6.44 17.02 -5.93
CA TYR A 162 6.76 15.62 -5.68
C TYR A 162 5.49 14.79 -5.52
N VAL A 163 4.57 15.20 -4.63
CA VAL A 163 3.30 14.49 -4.41
C VAL A 163 2.52 14.35 -5.71
N VAL A 164 2.35 15.45 -6.47
CA VAL A 164 1.65 15.43 -7.76
C VAL A 164 2.33 14.51 -8.77
N SER A 165 3.67 14.51 -8.83
CA SER A 165 4.45 13.67 -9.76
C SER A 165 4.31 12.17 -9.48
N LYS A 166 3.96 11.79 -8.25
CA LYS A 166 3.76 10.40 -7.81
C LYS A 166 2.30 9.93 -7.91
N SER A 167 1.39 10.82 -8.29
CA SER A 167 -0.03 10.52 -8.41
C SER A 167 -0.47 10.36 -9.85
N VAL A 168 -1.42 9.45 -10.08
CA VAL A 168 -2.11 9.33 -11.37
C VAL A 168 -3.29 10.32 -11.39
N VAL A 169 -3.07 11.49 -11.96
CA VAL A 169 -4.06 12.59 -12.01
C VAL A 169 -5.14 12.32 -13.06
N GLY A 170 -6.39 12.67 -12.76
CA GLY A 170 -7.48 12.66 -13.74
C GLY A 170 -8.85 12.90 -13.13
N GLU A 171 -9.85 13.20 -13.96
CA GLU A 171 -11.22 13.46 -13.50
C GLU A 171 -11.80 12.32 -12.67
N LYS A 172 -11.44 11.07 -12.97
CA LYS A 172 -11.86 9.87 -12.22
C LYS A 172 -10.71 9.22 -11.47
N ARG A 173 -9.68 9.99 -11.10
CA ARG A 173 -8.49 9.52 -10.37
C ARG A 173 -8.14 10.53 -9.28
N VAL A 174 -6.87 10.85 -9.05
CA VAL A 174 -6.45 11.87 -8.07
C VAL A 174 -6.79 13.26 -8.60
N ARG A 175 -7.42 14.09 -7.77
CA ARG A 175 -7.65 15.52 -8.04
C ARG A 175 -6.86 16.36 -7.04
N PHE A 176 -6.34 17.50 -7.49
CA PHE A 176 -5.60 18.44 -6.64
C PHE A 176 -6.24 19.83 -6.65
N GLY A 177 -6.36 20.41 -5.46
CA GLY A 177 -6.62 21.83 -5.24
C GLY A 177 -5.41 22.49 -4.56
N GLY A 178 -5.26 23.78 -4.76
CA GLY A 178 -4.17 24.57 -4.18
C GLY A 178 -4.69 25.85 -3.55
N ILE A 179 -4.37 26.06 -2.29
CA ILE A 179 -4.65 27.26 -1.51
C ILE A 179 -3.33 27.73 -0.92
N THR A 180 -3.01 29.01 -1.09
CA THR A 180 -1.91 29.66 -0.38
C THR A 180 -2.47 30.49 0.77
N TYR A 181 -1.68 30.74 1.81
CA TYR A 181 -2.10 31.68 2.85
C TYR A 181 -0.93 32.49 3.40
N SER A 182 -1.23 33.73 3.75
CA SER A 182 -0.45 34.54 4.69
C SER A 182 -1.43 35.25 5.61
N ASP A 183 -1.56 36.58 5.49
CA ASP A 183 -2.52 37.35 6.28
C ASP A 183 -3.96 36.89 5.97
N ASN A 184 -4.20 36.46 4.73
CA ASN A 184 -5.47 35.88 4.30
C ASN A 184 -5.21 34.68 3.37
N PRO A 185 -6.09 33.66 3.39
CA PRO A 185 -6.02 32.56 2.44
C PRO A 185 -6.46 33.00 1.04
N ARG A 186 -5.87 32.37 0.02
CA ARG A 186 -6.15 32.59 -1.40
C ARG A 186 -6.26 31.27 -2.13
N LEU A 187 -7.37 31.08 -2.85
CA LEU A 187 -7.52 29.94 -3.75
C LEU A 187 -6.68 30.17 -5.02
N GLU A 188 -5.79 29.22 -5.31
CA GLU A 188 -4.97 29.25 -6.52
C GLU A 188 -5.58 28.39 -7.62
N PHE A 189 -6.10 27.21 -7.27
CA PHE A 189 -6.86 26.36 -8.20
C PHE A 189 -7.76 25.36 -7.47
N THR A 190 -8.87 24.99 -8.10
CA THR A 190 -9.86 24.03 -7.57
C THR A 190 -9.58 22.58 -7.98
N LEU A 191 -10.18 21.61 -7.28
CA LEU A 191 -10.05 20.17 -7.57
C LEU A 191 -10.49 19.78 -8.98
N LYS A 192 -11.41 20.54 -9.59
CA LYS A 192 -11.90 20.30 -10.97
C LYS A 192 -11.22 21.15 -12.04
N GLN A 193 -10.24 21.98 -11.68
CA GLN A 193 -9.66 22.94 -12.63
C GLN A 193 -8.68 22.29 -13.61
N TYR A 194 -7.93 21.28 -13.16
CA TYR A 194 -6.92 20.60 -13.95
C TYR A 194 -7.05 19.09 -13.79
N ASP A 195 -7.07 18.37 -14.90
CA ASP A 195 -7.17 16.92 -15.00
C ASP A 195 -5.89 16.26 -15.53
N ARG A 196 -4.87 17.07 -15.86
CA ARG A 196 -3.55 16.60 -16.33
C ARG A 196 -2.46 16.97 -15.34
N GLN A 197 -1.63 15.98 -14.98
CA GLN A 197 -0.50 16.15 -14.06
C GLN A 197 0.42 17.32 -14.45
N ILE A 198 0.72 17.47 -15.74
CA ILE A 198 1.60 18.53 -16.25
C ILE A 198 1.06 19.95 -16.03
N ASP A 199 -0.25 20.15 -16.07
CA ASP A 199 -0.85 21.47 -15.88
C ASP A 199 -0.82 21.88 -14.40
N ILE A 200 -1.05 20.91 -13.52
CA ILE A 200 -0.94 21.09 -12.06
C ILE A 200 0.51 21.43 -11.68
N LEU A 201 1.49 20.68 -12.20
CA LEU A 201 2.91 20.96 -11.98
C LEU A 201 3.31 22.36 -12.48
N ARG A 202 2.71 22.83 -13.58
CA ARG A 202 2.95 24.17 -14.12
C ARG A 202 2.42 25.27 -13.21
N VAL A 203 1.18 25.15 -12.71
CA VAL A 203 0.62 26.17 -11.80
C VAL A 203 1.37 26.20 -10.47
N ILE A 204 1.70 25.03 -9.90
CA ILE A 204 2.47 24.93 -8.66
C ILE A 204 3.85 25.60 -8.82
N SER A 205 4.54 25.37 -9.94
CA SER A 205 5.85 25.98 -10.20
C SER A 205 5.83 27.51 -10.33
N ASN A 206 4.65 28.12 -10.51
CA ASN A 206 4.47 29.56 -10.65
C ASN A 206 3.95 30.25 -9.38
N LEU A 207 3.67 29.50 -8.32
CA LEU A 207 3.28 30.06 -7.03
C LEU A 207 4.42 30.90 -6.44
N LYS A 208 4.06 31.93 -5.66
CA LYS A 208 5.01 32.87 -5.07
C LYS A 208 4.64 33.15 -3.63
N ALA A 209 5.65 33.28 -2.77
CA ALA A 209 5.48 33.82 -1.44
C ALA A 209 4.90 35.25 -1.54
N SER A 210 3.87 35.51 -0.76
CA SER A 210 3.24 36.82 -0.61
C SER A 210 3.83 37.61 0.56
N GLY A 211 4.47 36.93 1.51
CA GLY A 211 4.83 37.52 2.80
C GLY A 211 3.60 37.83 3.65
N GLY A 212 3.82 38.22 4.91
CA GLY A 212 2.75 38.57 5.85
C GLY A 212 2.69 37.64 7.05
N SER A 213 1.61 37.76 7.84
CA SER A 213 1.39 36.97 9.06
C SER A 213 0.93 35.55 8.72
N ARG A 214 1.24 34.55 9.55
CA ARG A 214 0.77 33.16 9.35
C ARG A 214 -0.56 32.93 10.06
N ASN A 215 -1.66 33.33 9.44
CA ASN A 215 -3.02 33.09 9.95
C ASN A 215 -3.52 31.69 9.55
N THR A 216 -2.83 30.67 10.06
CA THR A 216 -2.99 29.27 9.67
C THR A 216 -4.37 28.73 10.01
N VAL A 217 -4.92 29.03 11.18
CA VAL A 217 -6.22 28.48 11.60
C VAL A 217 -7.37 29.06 10.79
N GLN A 218 -7.32 30.35 10.45
CA GLN A 218 -8.24 30.96 9.48
C GLN A 218 -8.18 30.23 8.13
N ALA A 219 -6.96 29.97 7.65
CA ALA A 219 -6.74 29.33 6.36
C ALA A 219 -7.19 27.88 6.31
N LEU A 220 -7.04 27.14 7.42
CA LEU A 220 -7.53 25.77 7.60
C LEU A 220 -9.07 25.72 7.47
N ASN A 221 -9.78 26.59 8.18
CA ASN A 221 -11.25 26.66 8.08
C ASN A 221 -11.72 27.07 6.67
N TYR A 222 -11.01 28.00 6.04
CA TYR A 222 -11.26 28.37 4.65
C TYR A 222 -11.12 27.17 3.70
N ALA A 223 -10.04 26.38 3.84
CA ALA A 223 -9.76 25.23 2.99
C ALA A 223 -10.83 24.14 3.04
N LEU A 224 -11.44 23.88 4.21
CA LEU A 224 -12.52 22.88 4.32
C LEU A 224 -13.71 23.14 3.38
N SER A 225 -14.01 24.42 3.10
CA SER A 225 -15.11 24.78 2.19
C SER A 225 -14.86 24.42 0.71
N TYR A 226 -13.64 24.01 0.36
CA TYR A 226 -13.23 23.68 -1.01
C TYR A 226 -13.25 22.18 -1.34
N PHE A 227 -13.64 21.31 -0.41
CA PHE A 227 -13.91 19.89 -0.69
C PHE A 227 -15.34 19.62 -1.17
N GLY A 228 -16.17 20.65 -1.30
CA GLY A 228 -17.53 20.51 -1.86
C GLY A 228 -17.54 20.26 -3.37
N GLU A 229 -18.65 19.72 -3.88
CA GLU A 229 -18.86 19.44 -5.32
C GLU A 229 -18.70 20.70 -6.19
N THR A 230 -19.06 21.87 -5.67
CA THR A 230 -18.90 23.16 -6.36
C THR A 230 -17.45 23.44 -6.74
N HIS A 231 -16.49 22.91 -5.99
CA HIS A 231 -15.05 23.03 -6.22
C HIS A 231 -14.41 21.76 -6.76
N GLY A 232 -15.20 20.71 -7.02
CA GLY A 232 -14.74 19.45 -7.61
C GLY A 232 -14.38 18.37 -6.61
N GLY A 233 -14.66 18.54 -5.32
CA GLY A 233 -14.55 17.44 -4.36
C GLY A 233 -15.67 16.45 -4.53
N ARG A 234 -15.40 15.19 -4.16
CA ARG A 234 -16.29 14.04 -4.35
C ARG A 234 -16.67 13.33 -3.03
N PRO A 235 -17.02 14.05 -1.94
CA PRO A 235 -17.43 13.40 -0.71
C PRO A 235 -18.71 12.56 -0.88
N ALA A 236 -19.63 12.97 -1.76
CA ALA A 236 -20.86 12.24 -2.06
C ALA A 236 -20.61 10.89 -2.79
N GLU A 237 -19.46 10.74 -3.44
CA GLU A 237 -19.02 9.49 -4.08
C GLU A 237 -18.18 8.62 -3.14
N ASN A 238 -18.09 8.97 -1.85
CA ASN A 238 -17.21 8.35 -0.85
C ASN A 238 -15.72 8.36 -1.24
N VAL A 239 -15.29 9.35 -2.03
CA VAL A 239 -13.87 9.54 -2.34
C VAL A 239 -13.20 10.20 -1.12
N PRO A 240 -12.10 9.63 -0.59
CA PRO A 240 -11.33 10.26 0.48
C PRO A 240 -10.93 11.70 0.16
N GLN A 241 -11.19 12.62 1.09
CA GLN A 241 -10.83 14.02 1.01
C GLN A 241 -9.64 14.26 1.95
N VAL A 242 -8.53 14.79 1.44
CA VAL A 242 -7.28 14.97 2.19
C VAL A 242 -6.82 16.42 2.13
N LEU A 243 -6.57 17.00 3.31
CA LEU A 243 -5.97 18.31 3.45
C LEU A 243 -4.53 18.18 3.92
N PHE A 244 -3.58 18.69 3.13
CA PHE A 244 -2.19 18.86 3.54
C PHE A 244 -1.96 20.31 3.93
N LEU A 245 -1.73 20.59 5.21
CA LEU A 245 -1.10 21.83 5.63
C LEU A 245 0.41 21.69 5.43
N ILE A 246 1.02 22.64 4.72
CA ILE A 246 2.47 22.73 4.54
C ILE A 246 2.90 24.12 5.01
N THR A 247 3.74 24.17 6.05
CA THR A 247 4.22 25.43 6.65
C THR A 247 5.67 25.33 7.07
N ASP A 248 6.37 26.46 7.07
CA ASP A 248 7.76 26.56 7.47
C ASP A 248 7.99 27.35 8.75
N GLY A 249 6.93 27.69 9.48
CA GLY A 249 7.05 28.54 10.67
C GLY A 249 5.91 28.37 11.68
N PRO A 250 6.00 29.09 12.82
CA PRO A 250 4.99 29.02 13.87
C PRO A 250 3.67 29.67 13.45
N VAL A 251 2.58 29.16 14.03
CA VAL A 251 1.20 29.62 13.84
C VAL A 251 0.94 30.86 14.70
N ASN A 252 0.32 31.89 14.13
CA ASN A 252 0.05 33.14 14.84
C ASN A 252 -1.36 33.23 15.44
N ASP A 253 -2.32 32.41 14.99
CA ASP A 253 -3.75 32.50 15.31
C ASP A 253 -4.31 31.26 16.06
N LEU A 254 -3.52 30.71 17.00
CA LEU A 254 -3.89 29.53 17.80
C LEU A 254 -5.20 29.68 18.60
N SER A 255 -5.69 30.91 18.81
CA SER A 255 -6.99 31.14 19.48
C SER A 255 -8.17 30.49 18.75
N GLY A 256 -8.05 30.24 17.44
CA GLY A 256 -9.07 29.56 16.64
C GLY A 256 -9.03 28.02 16.70
N LEU A 257 -8.02 27.42 17.36
CA LEU A 257 -7.71 26.00 17.24
C LEU A 257 -8.86 25.09 17.68
N ALA A 258 -9.56 25.44 18.76
CA ALA A 258 -10.71 24.66 19.24
C ALA A 258 -11.82 24.57 18.17
N THR A 259 -12.13 25.70 17.54
CA THR A 259 -13.10 25.77 16.44
C THR A 259 -12.64 24.95 15.22
N TRP A 260 -11.34 24.98 14.92
CA TRP A 260 -10.76 24.16 13.85
C TRP A 260 -10.97 22.67 14.10
N LEU A 261 -10.63 22.17 15.29
CA LEU A 261 -10.78 20.75 15.62
C LEU A 261 -12.24 20.30 15.57
N GLU A 262 -13.18 21.16 16.00
CA GLU A 262 -14.62 20.90 15.84
C GLU A 262 -15.07 20.86 14.37
N SER A 263 -14.56 21.77 13.54
CA SER A 263 -14.86 21.79 12.10
C SER A 263 -14.30 20.56 11.38
N LEU A 264 -13.06 20.18 11.68
CA LEU A 264 -12.39 19.01 11.12
C LEU A 264 -13.12 17.70 11.48
N ALA A 265 -13.52 17.55 12.75
CA ALA A 265 -14.27 16.38 13.20
C ALA A 265 -15.62 16.22 12.49
N LYS A 266 -16.20 17.31 11.95
CA LYS A 266 -17.48 17.30 11.21
C LYS A 266 -17.31 17.16 9.70
N SER A 267 -16.09 17.32 9.16
CA SER A 267 -15.88 17.48 7.71
C SER A 267 -15.58 16.18 6.96
N ASN A 268 -15.39 15.04 7.64
CA ASN A 268 -14.90 13.77 7.06
C ASN A 268 -13.61 13.95 6.22
N VAL A 269 -12.84 15.00 6.47
CA VAL A 269 -11.57 15.28 5.79
C VAL A 269 -10.44 14.69 6.62
N ILE A 270 -9.55 13.96 5.97
CA ILE A 270 -8.31 13.47 6.58
C ILE A 270 -7.29 14.61 6.53
N PHE A 271 -6.77 15.00 7.68
CA PHE A 271 -5.84 16.12 7.79
C PHE A 271 -4.43 15.67 8.14
N PHE A 272 -3.46 16.21 7.41
CA PHE A 272 -2.03 16.04 7.66
C PHE A 272 -1.38 17.41 7.79
N ALA A 273 -0.60 17.59 8.85
CA ALA A 273 0.22 18.77 9.03
C ALA A 273 1.68 18.46 8.72
N ILE A 274 2.30 19.25 7.84
CA ILE A 274 3.68 19.08 7.41
C ILE A 274 4.44 20.38 7.71
N GLY A 275 5.37 20.29 8.65
CA GLY A 275 6.30 21.35 8.98
C GLY A 275 7.62 21.20 8.25
N THR A 276 8.14 22.30 7.70
CA THR A 276 9.52 22.42 7.25
C THR A 276 10.31 23.38 8.14
N GLU A 277 11.64 23.26 8.17
CA GLU A 277 12.56 24.26 8.75
C GLU A 277 12.17 24.81 10.13
N ASP A 278 11.59 26.01 10.23
CA ASP A 278 11.27 26.72 11.47
C ASP A 278 9.86 26.42 12.02
N ALA A 279 9.17 25.43 11.45
CA ALA A 279 7.85 25.02 11.92
C ALA A 279 7.87 24.49 13.36
N ASP A 280 6.88 24.89 14.16
CA ASP A 280 6.72 24.45 15.54
C ASP A 280 6.00 23.09 15.60
N VAL A 281 6.74 22.04 15.96
CA VAL A 281 6.26 20.66 15.99
C VAL A 281 5.11 20.45 16.98
N GLU A 282 5.11 21.13 18.12
CA GLU A 282 4.05 20.97 19.12
C GLU A 282 2.76 21.64 18.64
N GLN A 283 2.86 22.80 17.97
CA GLN A 283 1.70 23.43 17.34
C GLN A 283 1.12 22.58 16.21
N LEU A 284 1.96 21.91 15.41
CA LEU A 284 1.48 20.96 14.39
C LEU A 284 0.71 19.79 15.03
N LYS A 285 1.19 19.25 16.16
CA LYS A 285 0.49 18.19 16.90
C LYS A 285 -0.84 18.66 17.47
N GLU A 286 -0.89 19.88 18.01
CA GLU A 286 -2.12 20.48 18.51
C GLU A 286 -3.17 20.65 17.38
N MET A 287 -2.74 21.02 16.16
CA MET A 287 -3.62 21.18 15.00
C MET A 287 -4.19 19.88 14.44
N VAL A 288 -3.46 18.77 14.53
CA VAL A 288 -3.95 17.46 14.08
C VAL A 288 -4.80 16.77 15.14
N GLY A 289 -4.75 17.24 16.39
CA GLY A 289 -5.47 16.64 17.51
C GLY A 289 -4.88 15.29 17.94
N TYR A 290 -5.58 14.59 18.84
CA TYR A 290 -5.07 13.36 19.47
C TYR A 290 -4.89 12.18 18.49
N GLU A 291 -5.70 12.12 17.44
CA GLU A 291 -5.69 11.02 16.46
C GLU A 291 -5.07 11.39 15.11
N GLY A 292 -4.68 12.65 14.92
CA GLY A 292 -4.18 13.12 13.63
C GLY A 292 -2.68 12.94 13.46
N THR A 293 -2.22 13.07 12.21
CA THR A 293 -0.83 12.81 11.84
C THR A 293 -0.10 14.11 11.51
N ALA A 294 0.88 14.46 12.34
CA ALA A 294 1.80 15.56 12.11
C ALA A 294 3.18 15.04 11.71
N HIS A 295 3.78 15.70 10.73
CA HIS A 295 5.10 15.38 10.24
C HIS A 295 5.97 16.63 10.19
N TYR A 296 7.25 16.45 10.48
CA TYR A 296 8.22 17.53 10.46
C TYR A 296 9.51 17.04 9.80
N ALA A 297 10.08 17.87 8.94
CA ALA A 297 11.36 17.60 8.31
C ALA A 297 12.08 18.91 8.00
N LYS A 298 13.40 18.90 7.84
CA LYS A 298 14.14 20.15 7.58
C LYS A 298 13.98 20.62 6.13
N THR A 299 14.01 19.68 5.20
CA THR A 299 13.83 19.92 3.76
C THR A 299 12.73 19.01 3.20
N TYR A 300 12.21 19.30 2.00
CA TYR A 300 11.27 18.35 1.36
C TYR A 300 11.95 17.02 1.01
N GLN A 301 13.27 17.02 0.84
CA GLN A 301 14.04 15.80 0.64
C GLN A 301 14.05 14.94 1.90
N ASP A 302 13.98 15.55 3.08
CA ASP A 302 13.79 14.85 4.35
C ASP A 302 12.34 14.36 4.53
N LEU A 303 11.37 14.98 3.86
CA LEU A 303 9.99 14.49 3.74
C LEU A 303 9.88 13.24 2.84
N CYS A 304 10.90 12.89 2.06
CA CYS A 304 10.98 11.54 1.48
C CYS A 304 10.90 10.48 2.58
N GLY A 305 11.28 10.79 3.83
CA GLY A 305 11.08 9.93 5.00
C GLY A 305 9.62 9.69 5.40
N LEU A 306 8.63 10.33 4.78
CA LEU A 306 7.20 10.19 5.10
C LEU A 306 6.42 9.27 4.16
N GLN A 307 7.01 8.88 3.02
CA GLN A 307 6.56 7.73 2.21
C GLN A 307 7.67 6.73 1.86
N LYS A 308 8.93 7.04 2.20
CA LYS A 308 10.01 6.08 2.40
C LYS A 308 10.47 6.18 3.85
N GLN A 309 9.59 5.86 4.79
CA GLN A 309 10.14 5.36 6.04
C GLN A 309 10.83 4.07 5.69
N ASN A 310 12.17 4.03 5.74
CA ASN A 310 12.98 2.84 6.02
C ASN A 310 12.21 1.53 5.78
N THR A 311 11.76 1.27 4.54
CA THR A 311 10.91 0.09 4.30
C THR A 311 11.90 -1.05 4.27
N VAL A 312 12.13 -1.61 5.44
CA VAL A 312 12.98 -2.76 5.61
C VAL A 312 12.07 -3.95 5.38
N ALA A 313 12.30 -4.67 4.30
CA ALA A 313 11.58 -5.89 3.99
C ALA A 313 12.50 -6.84 3.22
N ASP A 314 12.26 -8.13 3.36
CA ASP A 314 12.88 -9.18 2.57
C ASP A 314 11.81 -9.77 1.67
N ILE A 315 11.87 -9.47 0.38
CA ILE A 315 10.88 -9.89 -0.61
C ILE A 315 11.46 -11.05 -1.41
N VAL A 316 10.75 -12.17 -1.51
CA VAL A 316 11.15 -13.28 -2.38
C VAL A 316 10.03 -13.55 -3.39
N PHE A 317 10.35 -13.42 -4.66
CA PHE A 317 9.46 -13.77 -5.76
C PHE A 317 9.51 -15.28 -6.02
N LEU A 318 8.35 -15.95 -6.07
CA LEU A 318 8.18 -17.30 -6.59
C LEU A 318 7.58 -17.17 -7.99
N VAL A 319 8.32 -17.55 -9.01
CA VAL A 319 7.89 -17.41 -10.40
C VAL A 319 7.70 -18.77 -11.00
N ASP A 320 6.51 -19.00 -11.52
CA ASP A 320 6.20 -20.16 -12.31
C ASP A 320 6.91 -20.09 -13.66
N GLY A 321 7.77 -21.07 -13.90
CA GLY A 321 8.48 -21.28 -15.14
C GLY A 321 8.00 -22.53 -15.87
N SER A 322 6.83 -23.07 -15.53
CA SER A 322 6.24 -24.26 -16.15
C SER A 322 5.81 -24.01 -17.60
N ASN A 323 5.52 -25.09 -18.33
CA ASN A 323 5.13 -25.05 -19.74
C ASN A 323 3.82 -24.30 -20.00
N SER A 324 2.90 -24.29 -19.03
CA SER A 324 1.57 -23.71 -19.20
C SER A 324 1.65 -22.21 -19.43
N ILE A 325 2.64 -21.54 -18.83
CA ILE A 325 2.84 -20.09 -18.92
C ILE A 325 3.02 -19.67 -20.38
N GLY A 326 3.90 -20.37 -21.10
CA GLY A 326 4.25 -20.06 -22.48
C GLY A 326 5.24 -18.88 -22.62
N PRO A 327 6.02 -18.81 -23.72
CA PRO A 327 7.10 -17.81 -23.85
C PRO A 327 6.63 -16.35 -23.86
N ALA A 328 5.45 -16.08 -24.42
CA ALA A 328 4.90 -14.73 -24.49
C ALA A 328 4.53 -14.21 -23.09
N ASN A 329 3.83 -15.01 -22.29
CA ASN A 329 3.44 -14.60 -20.93
C ASN A 329 4.64 -14.56 -19.99
N PHE A 330 5.64 -15.44 -20.19
CA PHE A 330 6.88 -15.34 -19.42
C PHE A 330 7.62 -14.03 -19.69
N GLN A 331 7.54 -13.47 -20.91
CA GLN A 331 8.06 -12.14 -21.19
C GLN A 331 7.28 -11.06 -20.42
N GLN A 332 5.95 -11.17 -20.32
CA GLN A 332 5.12 -10.27 -19.51
C GLN A 332 5.46 -10.36 -18.02
N ILE A 333 5.73 -11.57 -17.50
CA ILE A 333 6.18 -11.77 -16.12
C ILE A 333 7.51 -11.06 -15.85
N ARG A 334 8.46 -11.08 -16.79
CA ARG A 334 9.71 -10.31 -16.63
C ARG A 334 9.45 -8.80 -16.55
N GLU A 335 8.54 -8.29 -17.37
CA GLU A 335 8.19 -6.87 -17.39
C GLU A 335 7.48 -6.46 -16.09
N PHE A 336 6.56 -7.28 -15.60
CA PHE A 336 5.89 -7.11 -14.32
C PHE A 336 6.86 -7.14 -13.12
N LEU A 337 7.76 -8.13 -13.07
CA LEU A 337 8.80 -8.19 -12.04
C LEU A 337 9.70 -6.94 -12.09
N SER A 338 10.03 -6.48 -13.30
CA SER A 338 10.84 -5.26 -13.47
C SER A 338 10.10 -4.04 -12.96
N SER A 339 8.82 -3.86 -13.30
CA SER A 339 8.03 -2.71 -12.85
C SER A 339 7.82 -2.69 -11.34
N LEU A 340 7.63 -3.86 -10.70
CA LEU A 340 7.58 -3.95 -9.24
C LEU A 340 8.93 -3.54 -8.61
N VAL A 341 10.03 -4.09 -9.10
CA VAL A 341 11.36 -3.80 -8.56
C VAL A 341 11.77 -2.35 -8.77
N GLU A 342 11.36 -1.70 -9.88
CA GLU A 342 11.58 -0.29 -10.14
C GLU A 342 11.07 0.62 -9.01
N ASN A 343 9.96 0.23 -8.41
CA ASN A 343 9.31 0.96 -7.32
C ASN A 343 9.94 0.70 -5.94
N PHE A 344 10.77 -0.33 -5.80
CA PHE A 344 11.44 -0.64 -4.54
C PHE A 344 12.75 0.13 -4.34
N GLU A 345 13.06 0.37 -3.07
CA GLU A 345 14.34 0.93 -2.63
C GLU A 345 15.23 -0.18 -2.11
N VAL A 346 15.92 -0.84 -3.04
CA VAL A 346 16.80 -1.97 -2.75
C VAL A 346 18.11 -1.48 -2.16
N ALA A 347 18.42 -1.93 -0.95
CA ALA A 347 19.70 -1.73 -0.29
C ALA A 347 19.90 -2.79 0.83
N PRO A 348 21.15 -3.08 1.26
CA PRO A 348 21.41 -4.06 2.31
C PRO A 348 20.67 -3.81 3.63
N ASP A 349 20.40 -2.54 3.95
CA ASP A 349 19.70 -2.07 5.15
C ASP A 349 18.23 -1.68 4.88
N ARG A 350 17.74 -1.77 3.64
CA ARG A 350 16.36 -1.45 3.23
C ARG A 350 15.65 -2.68 2.67
N ILE A 351 15.17 -2.67 1.44
CA ILE A 351 14.54 -3.83 0.81
C ILE A 351 15.63 -4.77 0.26
N ARG A 352 15.55 -6.05 0.62
CA ARG A 352 16.32 -7.13 -0.02
C ARG A 352 15.37 -7.96 -0.88
N ILE A 353 15.84 -8.44 -2.03
CA ILE A 353 15.02 -9.19 -2.97
C ILE A 353 15.69 -10.52 -3.32
N GLY A 354 14.93 -11.61 -3.24
CA GLY A 354 15.26 -12.92 -3.76
C GLY A 354 14.30 -13.31 -4.88
N LEU A 355 14.72 -14.26 -5.72
CA LEU A 355 13.93 -14.80 -6.80
C LEU A 355 14.13 -16.31 -6.89
N VAL A 356 13.01 -17.02 -6.89
CA VAL A 356 12.90 -18.46 -7.10
C VAL A 356 12.06 -18.67 -8.34
N GLN A 357 12.55 -19.48 -9.27
CA GLN A 357 11.73 -20.00 -10.36
C GLN A 357 11.36 -21.45 -10.07
N TYR A 358 10.14 -21.89 -10.34
CA TYR A 358 9.75 -23.29 -10.18
C TYR A 358 9.08 -23.85 -11.44
N SER A 359 9.32 -25.13 -11.69
CA SER A 359 8.55 -25.94 -12.63
C SER A 359 8.42 -27.33 -12.03
N ASP A 360 9.05 -28.36 -12.61
CA ASP A 360 9.19 -29.70 -12.00
C ASP A 360 10.00 -29.66 -10.69
N THR A 361 10.98 -28.76 -10.67
CA THR A 361 11.89 -28.53 -9.54
C THR A 361 12.07 -27.04 -9.32
N PRO A 362 11.99 -26.56 -8.06
CA PRO A 362 12.30 -25.18 -7.74
C PRO A 362 13.80 -24.91 -7.89
N TYR A 363 14.11 -23.70 -8.32
CA TYR A 363 15.45 -23.23 -8.63
C TYR A 363 15.67 -21.82 -8.07
N THR A 364 16.75 -21.65 -7.33
CA THR A 364 17.19 -20.33 -6.86
C THR A 364 17.81 -19.56 -8.02
N GLU A 365 17.16 -18.49 -8.46
CA GLU A 365 17.75 -17.54 -9.40
C GLU A 365 18.76 -16.64 -8.66
N PHE A 366 18.33 -16.02 -7.55
CA PHE A 366 19.20 -15.32 -6.62
C PHE A 366 18.56 -15.22 -5.23
N SER A 367 19.38 -15.11 -4.18
CA SER A 367 18.94 -15.01 -2.78
C SER A 367 18.88 -13.56 -2.31
N LEU A 368 18.28 -13.29 -1.14
CA LEU A 368 18.16 -11.97 -0.54
C LEU A 368 19.53 -11.28 -0.31
N SER A 369 20.61 -12.05 -0.15
CA SER A 369 21.98 -11.55 0.02
C SER A 369 22.77 -11.41 -1.29
N THR A 370 22.22 -11.84 -2.43
CA THR A 370 22.98 -11.88 -3.70
C THR A 370 23.21 -10.50 -4.28
N TYR A 371 22.15 -9.70 -4.42
CA TYR A 371 22.22 -8.36 -4.99
C TYR A 371 21.94 -7.31 -3.93
N GLN A 372 22.71 -6.22 -3.96
CA GLN A 372 22.64 -5.14 -2.97
C GLN A 372 22.05 -3.85 -3.53
N ASN A 373 21.87 -3.78 -4.85
CA ASN A 373 21.28 -2.64 -5.52
C ASN A 373 20.24 -3.12 -6.55
N LYS A 374 19.40 -2.18 -6.94
CA LYS A 374 18.26 -2.42 -7.81
C LYS A 374 18.68 -2.72 -9.24
N GLU A 375 19.74 -2.07 -9.71
CA GLU A 375 20.22 -2.14 -11.08
C GLU A 375 20.66 -3.56 -11.45
N GLU A 376 21.32 -4.27 -10.53
CA GLU A 376 21.71 -5.66 -10.72
C GLU A 376 20.50 -6.61 -10.81
N ILE A 377 19.50 -6.41 -9.95
CA ILE A 377 18.26 -7.21 -9.96
C ILE A 377 17.51 -7.01 -11.27
N LEU A 378 17.31 -5.76 -11.70
CA LEU A 378 16.63 -5.44 -12.96
C LEU A 378 17.38 -6.04 -14.17
N SER A 379 18.71 -6.01 -14.16
CA SER A 379 19.53 -6.61 -15.20
C SER A 379 19.39 -8.15 -15.25
N TYR A 380 19.29 -8.80 -14.08
CA TYR A 380 19.02 -10.23 -14.00
C TYR A 380 17.63 -10.58 -14.52
N ILE A 381 16.58 -9.89 -14.04
CA ILE A 381 15.19 -10.14 -14.43
C ILE A 381 14.99 -10.01 -15.94
N LYS A 382 15.60 -8.98 -16.56
CA LYS A 382 15.54 -8.76 -18.01
C LYS A 382 16.05 -9.97 -18.81
N ASN A 383 16.98 -10.75 -18.25
CA ASN A 383 17.58 -11.91 -18.88
C ASN A 383 17.16 -13.26 -18.24
N LEU A 384 16.16 -13.24 -17.35
CA LEU A 384 15.70 -14.41 -16.60
C LEU A 384 15.27 -15.53 -17.55
N ARG A 385 15.91 -16.69 -17.53
CA ARG A 385 15.60 -17.77 -18.48
C ARG A 385 14.28 -18.48 -18.14
N TYR A 386 13.43 -18.69 -19.15
CA TYR A 386 12.24 -19.52 -19.04
C TYR A 386 12.64 -21.01 -18.98
N LYS A 387 12.31 -21.71 -17.89
CA LYS A 387 12.83 -23.06 -17.62
C LYS A 387 12.01 -24.21 -18.21
N THR A 388 10.71 -23.99 -18.45
CA THR A 388 9.72 -25.00 -18.85
C THR A 388 9.63 -26.20 -17.87
N GLY A 389 8.58 -27.02 -18.00
CA GLY A 389 8.33 -28.18 -17.11
C GLY A 389 6.89 -28.27 -16.60
N GLY A 390 6.63 -29.14 -15.62
CA GLY A 390 5.35 -29.19 -14.90
C GLY A 390 5.19 -28.05 -13.88
N THR A 391 4.03 -27.95 -13.25
CA THR A 391 3.66 -26.83 -12.35
C THR A 391 3.59 -27.32 -10.91
N PHE A 392 4.71 -27.41 -10.18
CA PHE A 392 4.75 -27.93 -8.80
C PHE A 392 4.83 -26.81 -7.75
N THR A 393 3.73 -26.05 -7.62
CA THR A 393 3.64 -24.86 -6.77
C THR A 393 3.87 -25.19 -5.30
N GLY A 394 3.42 -26.37 -4.83
CA GLY A 394 3.62 -26.78 -3.44
C GLY A 394 5.09 -26.97 -3.09
N LYS A 395 5.85 -27.64 -3.96
CA LYS A 395 7.32 -27.73 -3.82
C LYS A 395 8.00 -26.38 -3.93
N GLY A 396 7.52 -25.50 -4.82
CA GLY A 396 8.04 -24.14 -4.97
C GLY A 396 7.96 -23.33 -3.67
N LEU A 397 6.79 -23.35 -3.04
CA LEU A 397 6.54 -22.69 -1.76
C LEU A 397 7.39 -23.29 -0.64
N GLU A 398 7.41 -24.61 -0.50
CA GLU A 398 8.22 -25.28 0.53
C GLU A 398 9.72 -24.94 0.36
N PHE A 399 10.21 -24.92 -0.87
CA PHE A 399 11.59 -24.59 -1.18
C PHE A 399 11.93 -23.14 -0.83
N MET A 400 11.08 -22.18 -1.22
CA MET A 400 11.28 -20.78 -0.85
C MET A 400 11.38 -20.63 0.67
N LEU A 401 10.46 -21.25 1.41
CA LEU A 401 10.43 -21.16 2.87
C LEU A 401 11.68 -21.74 3.51
N LYS A 402 12.15 -22.90 3.03
CA LYS A 402 13.31 -23.59 3.60
C LYS A 402 14.66 -23.04 3.16
N GLN A 403 14.72 -22.38 2.01
CA GLN A 403 15.99 -21.99 1.39
C GLN A 403 16.21 -20.48 1.23
N HIS A 404 15.16 -19.67 1.19
CA HIS A 404 15.27 -18.21 0.96
C HIS A 404 14.90 -17.38 2.19
N PHE A 405 13.88 -17.77 2.94
CA PHE A 405 13.54 -17.12 4.23
C PHE A 405 14.36 -17.69 5.40
N VAL A 406 15.68 -17.73 5.22
CA VAL A 406 16.64 -18.25 6.19
C VAL A 406 17.87 -17.34 6.23
N GLU A 407 18.49 -17.22 7.41
CA GLU A 407 19.61 -16.30 7.65
C GLU A 407 20.76 -16.48 6.63
N LYS A 408 21.08 -17.74 6.29
CA LYS A 408 22.11 -18.08 5.29
C LYS A 408 21.85 -17.51 3.89
N ALA A 409 20.60 -17.19 3.55
CA ALA A 409 20.19 -16.65 2.27
C ALA A 409 20.01 -15.13 2.30
N GLY A 410 20.29 -14.49 3.44
CA GLY A 410 20.17 -13.04 3.63
C GLY A 410 18.88 -12.59 4.30
N SER A 411 18.04 -13.52 4.77
CA SER A 411 16.83 -13.17 5.54
C SER A 411 17.20 -12.56 6.90
N ARG A 412 16.49 -11.48 7.22
CA ARG A 412 16.54 -10.72 8.46
C ARG A 412 15.32 -10.99 9.34
N ALA A 413 14.68 -12.16 9.19
CA ALA A 413 13.55 -12.56 10.03
C ALA A 413 13.88 -12.49 11.53
N GLN A 414 15.09 -12.88 11.94
CA GLN A 414 15.55 -12.78 13.35
C GLN A 414 15.71 -11.34 13.85
N GLN A 415 15.76 -10.36 12.95
CA GLN A 415 15.84 -8.93 13.23
C GLN A 415 14.45 -8.27 13.14
N ASN A 416 13.37 -9.04 13.08
CA ASN A 416 11.99 -8.57 12.94
C ASN A 416 11.71 -7.80 11.64
N VAL A 417 12.49 -8.05 10.59
CA VAL A 417 12.24 -7.49 9.26
C VAL A 417 11.11 -8.28 8.58
N PRO A 418 10.05 -7.62 8.05
CA PRO A 418 9.01 -8.25 7.27
C PRO A 418 9.56 -9.15 6.15
N GLN A 419 9.12 -10.42 6.13
CA GLN A 419 9.39 -11.35 5.04
C GLN A 419 8.15 -11.42 4.13
N ILE A 420 8.32 -11.19 2.84
CA ILE A 420 7.22 -11.07 1.87
C ILE A 420 7.46 -12.06 0.74
N ALA A 421 6.55 -13.01 0.57
CA ALA A 421 6.57 -13.92 -0.56
C ALA A 421 5.59 -13.42 -1.62
N ILE A 422 6.05 -13.19 -2.85
CA ILE A 422 5.20 -12.83 -3.99
C ILE A 422 5.19 -13.99 -4.97
N VAL A 423 4.06 -14.65 -5.13
CA VAL A 423 3.92 -15.85 -5.98
C VAL A 423 3.22 -15.48 -7.27
N ILE A 424 3.80 -15.85 -8.41
CA ILE A 424 3.31 -15.59 -9.78
C ILE A 424 3.18 -16.94 -10.48
N THR A 425 1.97 -17.29 -10.93
CA THR A 425 1.62 -18.59 -11.55
C THR A 425 0.45 -18.44 -12.52
N ASP A 426 0.29 -19.39 -13.45
CA ASP A 426 -0.81 -19.43 -14.43
C ASP A 426 -1.92 -20.44 -14.14
N GLY A 427 -1.86 -21.10 -12.97
CA GLY A 427 -2.90 -22.00 -12.51
C GLY A 427 -2.48 -23.46 -12.44
N ASP A 428 -3.32 -24.24 -11.75
CA ASP A 428 -3.24 -25.67 -11.44
C ASP A 428 -1.86 -26.26 -11.10
N SER A 429 -1.61 -26.37 -9.78
CA SER A 429 -0.52 -27.18 -9.25
C SER A 429 -0.72 -28.65 -9.59
N GLN A 430 0.30 -29.29 -10.15
CA GLN A 430 0.33 -30.72 -10.47
C GLN A 430 0.74 -31.58 -9.27
N ASP A 431 0.92 -30.98 -8.09
CA ASP A 431 1.20 -31.65 -6.81
C ASP A 431 0.32 -31.19 -5.64
N GLU A 432 0.18 -32.11 -4.67
CA GLU A 432 -0.40 -31.80 -3.37
C GLU A 432 0.52 -30.83 -2.61
N VAL A 433 0.00 -29.66 -2.25
CA VAL A 433 0.71 -28.73 -1.37
C VAL A 433 0.58 -29.23 0.08
N LYS A 434 1.57 -29.97 0.58
CA LYS A 434 1.51 -30.61 1.91
C LYS A 434 1.98 -29.71 3.05
N SER A 435 1.24 -29.71 4.16
CA SER A 435 1.60 -29.06 5.43
C SER A 435 2.78 -29.79 6.11
N GLN A 436 3.93 -29.13 6.30
CA GLN A 436 5.00 -29.61 7.19
C GLN A 436 5.11 -28.79 8.48
N PRO A 437 5.41 -29.43 9.62
CA PRO A 437 5.60 -28.76 10.91
C PRO A 437 7.03 -28.25 11.03
N VAL A 438 7.21 -26.94 11.23
CA VAL A 438 8.51 -26.37 11.60
C VAL A 438 8.29 -25.44 12.80
N ALA A 439 9.12 -25.64 13.82
CA ALA A 439 9.08 -24.92 15.08
C ALA A 439 9.79 -23.56 14.96
N LYS A 440 9.18 -22.54 15.60
CA LYS A 440 9.60 -21.13 15.84
C LYS A 440 9.09 -20.09 14.81
N PRO A 441 8.73 -18.88 15.30
CA PRO A 441 7.47 -18.21 14.95
C PRO A 441 7.49 -17.59 13.56
N LEU A 442 6.40 -17.80 12.83
CA LEU A 442 6.25 -17.67 11.39
C LEU A 442 5.27 -16.52 11.03
N SER A 443 5.35 -15.38 11.72
CA SER A 443 4.38 -14.27 11.63
C SER A 443 4.58 -13.29 10.47
N SER A 444 5.26 -13.70 9.39
CA SER A 444 5.50 -12.83 8.23
C SER A 444 5.51 -13.64 6.93
N LEU A 445 4.36 -14.15 6.48
CA LEU A 445 4.30 -14.97 5.28
C LEU A 445 3.10 -14.63 4.39
N LEU A 446 3.41 -14.35 3.12
CA LEU A 446 2.58 -14.41 1.90
C LEU A 446 1.75 -13.17 1.52
N THR A 447 2.11 -12.58 0.36
CA THR A 447 1.32 -11.71 -0.52
C THR A 447 1.25 -12.41 -1.88
N TYR A 448 0.22 -13.20 -2.15
CA TYR A 448 0.04 -13.85 -3.46
C TYR A 448 -0.49 -12.78 -4.43
N ILE A 449 0.11 -12.61 -5.61
CA ILE A 449 -0.43 -11.77 -6.69
C ILE A 449 -0.45 -12.65 -7.92
N GLN A 450 -1.62 -13.17 -8.26
CA GLN A 450 -1.82 -13.74 -9.57
C GLN A 450 -2.26 -12.64 -10.51
N GLY A 451 -1.41 -12.42 -11.51
CA GLY A 451 -1.73 -11.62 -12.67
C GLY A 451 -1.19 -12.37 -13.87
N ILE A 452 -2.09 -12.76 -14.78
CA ILE A 452 -1.72 -13.09 -16.14
C ILE A 452 -2.64 -12.29 -17.05
N PHE A 453 -2.02 -11.48 -17.89
CA PHE A 453 -2.64 -10.84 -19.03
C PHE A 453 -2.93 -11.82 -20.15
#